data_AF-A0A150NY92-F1
#
_entry.id   AF-A0A150NY92-F1
#
_cell.length_a   1.000
_cell.length_b   1.000
_cell.length_c   1.000
_cell.angle_alpha   90.00
_cell.angle_beta   90.00
_cell.angle_gamma   90.00
#
_symmetry.space_group_name_H-M   'P 1'
#
loop_
_entity.id
_entity.type
_entity.pdbx_description
1 polymer ?
#
loop_
_entity_poly.entity_id
_entity_poly.type
_entity_poly.pdbx_seq_one_letter_code
_entity_poly.pdbx_strand_id
1 'polypeptide(L)'
;MDHAGPGRLGELVRALLPEHPGIDVHVDPRVAETVPPGSTFVLVPRASDADWLNIQRPLFARRRLRVVLFCDRTTSAALARHAVDFFDWISVYVRCPDGAAPHAAQGIRCALRTRAPGVAWLGRGGEATVAAALSEALPGRGLMRIDPMGGYARMVEAIQGAGRAWVVAAAEHATLQRRIRWALAEARRGTRAIVVAPGVASPVGLRCPPALPGWWPVDDAMLPLAEARRALADVGAASPGRLAALAGLEPDAVELLARLIARGEDEGALTSILA
;
A
#
# COMPACT_ATOMS: atom_id res chain seq x y z
N MET A 1 12.64 4.53 11.69
CA MET A 1 11.22 4.15 11.68
C MET A 1 11.12 2.67 12.00
N ASP A 2 10.53 2.32 13.15
CA ASP A 2 10.30 0.93 13.54
C ASP A 2 8.85 0.51 13.33
N HIS A 3 8.61 -0.79 13.12
CA HIS A 3 7.33 -1.39 12.76
C HIS A 3 6.76 -0.79 11.47
N ALA A 4 7.64 -0.44 10.54
CA ALA A 4 7.28 0.26 9.33
C ALA A 4 6.64 -0.69 8.31
N GLY A 5 5.37 -0.45 7.99
CA GLY A 5 4.65 -1.15 6.92
C GLY A 5 4.84 -0.46 5.56
N PRO A 6 4.87 -1.21 4.45
CA PRO A 6 5.11 -0.65 3.10
C PRO A 6 4.14 0.47 2.72
N GLY A 7 2.90 0.43 3.21
CA GLY A 7 1.88 1.46 2.96
C GLY A 7 2.23 2.85 3.49
N ARG A 8 3.20 2.99 4.42
CA ARG A 8 3.63 4.30 4.96
C ARG A 8 4.85 4.89 4.24
N LEU A 9 5.49 4.13 3.35
CA LEU A 9 6.74 4.56 2.72
C LEU A 9 6.56 5.82 1.86
N GLY A 10 5.45 5.90 1.12
CA GLY A 10 5.14 7.09 0.32
C GLY A 10 4.92 8.34 1.16
N GLU A 11 4.24 8.22 2.31
CA GLU A 11 4.04 9.36 3.24
C GLU A 11 5.37 9.85 3.82
N LEU A 12 6.26 8.93 4.18
CA LEU A 12 7.61 9.28 4.63
C LEU A 12 8.37 10.05 3.54
N VAL A 13 8.36 9.55 2.30
CA VAL A 13 9.05 10.22 1.18
C VAL A 13 8.47 11.60 0.92
N ARG A 14 7.13 11.75 0.90
CA ARG A 14 6.47 13.06 0.77
C ARG A 14 6.89 14.04 1.86
N ALA A 15 6.99 13.59 3.11
CA ALA A 15 7.41 14.43 4.22
C ALA A 15 8.88 14.87 4.12
N LEU A 16 9.75 14.05 3.53
CA LEU A 16 11.18 14.34 3.41
C LEU A 16 11.53 15.15 2.16
N LEU A 17 10.72 15.09 1.09
CA LEU A 17 11.01 15.75 -0.19
C LEU A 17 11.26 17.27 -0.10
N PRO A 18 10.50 18.06 0.69
CA PRO A 18 10.73 19.50 0.79
C PRO A 18 12.13 19.86 1.33
N GLU A 19 12.64 19.09 2.29
CA GLU A 19 13.96 19.31 2.90
C GLU A 19 15.08 18.59 2.15
N HIS A 20 14.75 17.50 1.46
CA HIS A 20 15.69 16.64 0.75
C HIS A 20 15.16 16.29 -0.66
N PRO A 21 15.23 17.21 -1.64
CA PRO A 21 14.67 16.98 -2.98
C PRO A 21 15.33 15.82 -3.74
N GLY A 22 16.59 15.52 -3.44
CA GLY A 22 17.35 14.40 -4.01
C GLY A 22 17.20 13.07 -3.28
N ILE A 23 16.24 12.94 -2.36
CA ILE A 23 16.08 11.71 -1.57
C ILE A 23 15.62 10.55 -2.47
N ASP A 24 16.27 9.40 -2.33
CA ASP A 24 15.87 8.14 -2.95
C ASP A 24 15.74 7.03 -1.90
N VAL A 25 15.04 5.96 -2.27
CA VAL A 25 14.76 4.80 -1.40
C VAL A 25 15.51 3.58 -1.89
N HIS A 26 16.28 2.95 -1.00
CA HIS A 26 17.12 1.80 -1.34
C HIS A 26 16.77 0.59 -0.49
N VAL A 27 16.99 -0.60 -1.05
CA VAL A 27 16.85 -1.89 -0.37
C VAL A 27 18.19 -2.53 -0.04
N ASP A 28 19.25 -2.20 -0.77
CA ASP A 28 20.61 -2.72 -0.55
C ASP A 28 21.45 -1.65 0.17
N PRO A 29 22.00 -1.95 1.36
CA PRO A 29 22.82 -0.99 2.10
C PRO A 29 24.13 -0.63 1.38
N ARG A 30 24.59 -1.45 0.42
CA ARG A 30 25.79 -1.18 -0.39
C ARG A 30 25.68 0.08 -1.24
N VAL A 31 24.47 0.64 -1.41
CA VAL A 31 24.28 1.96 -2.01
C VAL A 31 25.11 3.05 -1.30
N ALA A 32 25.46 2.87 -0.02
CA ALA A 32 26.32 3.78 0.73
C ALA A 32 27.72 3.96 0.09
N GLU A 33 28.16 3.01 -0.75
CA GLU A 33 29.42 3.08 -1.49
C GLU A 33 29.33 4.01 -2.72
N THR A 34 28.13 4.22 -3.26
CA THR A 34 27.94 4.95 -4.53
C THR A 34 27.28 6.32 -4.34
N VAL A 35 26.43 6.51 -3.32
CA VAL A 35 25.77 7.80 -3.05
C VAL A 35 26.78 8.90 -2.71
N PRO A 36 26.58 10.15 -3.15
CA PRO A 36 27.51 11.24 -2.83
C PRO A 36 27.74 11.42 -1.31
N PRO A 37 28.94 11.81 -0.87
CA PRO A 37 29.16 12.20 0.53
C PRO A 37 28.21 13.32 0.96
N GLY A 38 27.71 13.25 2.20
CA GLY A 38 26.73 14.20 2.74
C GLY A 38 25.28 13.94 2.34
N SER A 39 25.01 12.96 1.48
CA SER A 39 23.65 12.63 1.03
C SER A 39 22.76 12.09 2.15
N THR A 40 21.45 12.35 2.00
CA THR A 40 20.38 11.79 2.82
C THR A 40 19.56 10.82 1.97
N PHE A 41 19.31 9.60 2.48
CA PHE A 41 18.50 8.60 1.77
C PHE A 41 17.71 7.72 2.74
N VAL A 42 16.67 7.07 2.23
CA VAL A 42 15.89 6.07 2.98
C VAL A 42 16.43 4.68 2.66
N LEU A 43 16.69 3.89 3.69
CA LEU A 43 17.10 2.49 3.56
C LEU A 43 16.00 1.59 4.13
N VAL A 44 15.55 0.63 3.33
CA VAL A 44 14.63 -0.45 3.70
C VAL A 44 15.44 -1.76 3.71
N PRO A 45 16.24 -2.02 4.76
CA PRO A 45 17.14 -3.14 4.77
C PRO A 45 16.39 -4.47 4.97
N ARG A 46 17.08 -5.58 4.71
CA ARG A 46 16.64 -6.92 5.10
C ARG A 46 17.32 -7.31 6.41
N ALA A 47 16.74 -8.28 7.11
CA ALA A 47 17.37 -8.85 8.30
C ALA A 47 18.78 -9.41 8.02
N SER A 48 19.02 -9.92 6.81
CA SER A 48 20.34 -10.43 6.36
C SER A 48 21.41 -9.36 6.21
N ASP A 49 21.03 -8.08 6.18
CA ASP A 49 21.97 -6.97 5.97
C ASP A 49 22.62 -6.49 7.28
N ALA A 50 22.19 -7.03 8.43
CA ALA A 50 22.61 -6.59 9.75
C ALA A 50 24.13 -6.64 9.95
N ASP A 51 24.76 -7.77 9.62
CA ASP A 51 26.22 -7.93 9.79
C ASP A 51 26.99 -6.93 8.95
N TRP A 52 26.57 -6.74 7.69
CA TRP A 52 27.21 -5.78 6.79
C TRP A 52 27.09 -4.36 7.33
N LEU A 53 25.89 -3.97 7.80
CA LEU A 53 25.65 -2.65 8.39
C LEU A 53 26.52 -2.41 9.63
N ASN A 54 26.70 -3.43 10.47
CA ASN A 54 27.56 -3.32 11.65
C ASN A 54 29.03 -3.13 11.27
N ILE A 55 29.53 -3.94 10.34
CA ILE A 55 30.93 -3.89 9.88
C ILE A 55 31.23 -2.58 9.15
N GLN A 56 30.33 -2.15 8.27
CA GLN A 56 30.54 -0.98 7.40
C GLN A 56 30.09 0.34 8.01
N ARG A 57 29.73 0.35 9.30
CA ARG A 57 29.44 1.57 10.06
C ARG A 57 30.44 2.73 9.81
N PRO A 58 31.77 2.51 9.75
CA PRO A 58 32.73 3.58 9.44
C PRO A 58 32.52 4.26 8.07
N LEU A 59 31.97 3.55 7.07
CA LEU A 59 31.66 4.11 5.75
C LEU A 59 30.66 5.26 5.86
N PHE A 60 29.59 5.07 6.63
CA PHE A 60 28.54 6.08 6.84
C PHE A 60 29.10 7.33 7.52
N ALA A 61 29.93 7.16 8.55
CA ALA A 61 30.56 8.28 9.24
C ALA A 61 31.56 9.03 8.35
N ARG A 62 32.47 8.32 7.67
CA ARG A 62 33.48 8.94 6.80
C ARG A 62 32.86 9.74 5.67
N ARG A 63 31.77 9.24 5.09
CA ARG A 63 31.04 9.91 4.01
C ARG A 63 29.97 10.88 4.52
N ARG A 64 29.83 11.06 5.83
CA ARG A 64 28.82 11.94 6.47
C ARG A 64 27.39 11.68 5.97
N LEU A 65 27.04 10.39 5.78
CA LEU A 65 25.73 10.00 5.27
C LEU A 65 24.66 10.12 6.34
N ARG A 66 23.46 10.57 5.95
CA ARG A 66 22.28 10.58 6.81
C ARG A 66 21.31 9.53 6.30
N VAL A 67 20.93 8.58 7.16
CA VAL A 67 20.12 7.44 6.76
C VAL A 67 18.84 7.39 7.58
N VAL A 68 17.71 7.34 6.89
CA VAL A 68 16.42 7.01 7.52
C VAL A 68 16.21 5.51 7.35
N LEU A 69 16.38 4.75 8.43
CA LEU A 69 16.07 3.32 8.46
C LEU A 69 14.54 3.14 8.51
N PHE A 70 13.99 2.41 7.54
CA PHE A 70 12.59 2.05 7.47
C PHE A 70 12.46 0.54 7.60
N CYS A 71 12.24 0.09 8.84
CA CYS A 71 12.35 -1.31 9.21
C CYS A 71 11.00 -1.84 9.70
N ASP A 72 10.61 -3.01 9.19
CA ASP A 72 9.54 -3.79 9.80
C ASP A 72 9.98 -4.36 11.16
N ARG A 73 9.02 -4.95 11.89
CA ARG A 73 9.28 -5.52 13.23
C ARG A 73 10.41 -6.57 13.21
N THR A 74 10.43 -7.44 12.21
CA THR A 74 11.39 -8.55 12.12
C THR A 74 12.80 -8.02 11.87
N THR A 75 12.93 -7.07 10.96
CA THR A 75 14.18 -6.44 10.57
C THR A 75 14.75 -5.60 11.71
N SER A 76 13.93 -4.80 12.38
CA SER A 76 14.37 -4.04 13.57
C SER A 76 14.90 -4.96 14.66
N ALA A 77 14.23 -6.10 14.93
CA ALA A 77 14.70 -7.08 15.90
C ALA A 77 15.98 -7.79 15.47
N ALA A 78 16.21 -7.96 14.16
CA ALA A 78 17.47 -8.51 13.65
C ALA A 78 18.62 -7.50 13.79
N LEU A 79 18.39 -6.23 13.42
CA LEU A 79 19.38 -5.16 13.57
C LEU A 79 19.77 -4.95 15.03
N ALA A 80 18.81 -4.93 15.95
CA ALA A 80 19.08 -4.78 17.38
C ALA A 80 19.91 -5.94 17.97
N ARG A 81 19.87 -7.13 17.36
CA ARG A 81 20.61 -8.32 17.83
C ARG A 81 21.97 -8.49 17.17
N HIS A 82 22.05 -8.22 15.87
CA HIS A 82 23.21 -8.56 15.04
C HIS A 82 24.01 -7.34 14.56
N ALA A 83 23.44 -6.15 14.69
CA ALA A 83 24.07 -4.88 14.30
C ALA A 83 24.10 -3.88 15.47
N VAL A 84 24.51 -4.33 16.67
CA VAL A 84 24.42 -3.56 17.91
C VAL A 84 25.15 -2.22 17.80
N ASP A 85 26.39 -2.20 17.30
CA ASP A 85 27.18 -0.97 17.20
C ASP A 85 26.61 0.05 16.20
N PHE A 86 25.94 -0.45 15.16
CA PHE A 86 25.23 0.37 14.19
C PHE A 86 23.89 0.85 14.75
N PHE A 87 23.19 0.00 15.49
CA PHE A 87 21.91 0.32 16.13
C PHE A 87 22.08 1.37 17.24
N ASP A 88 23.18 1.32 17.98
CA ASP A 88 23.54 2.32 19.00
C ASP A 88 23.81 3.72 18.42
N TRP A 89 24.07 3.83 17.11
CA TRP A 89 24.21 5.11 16.41
C TRP A 89 22.88 5.76 16.02
N ILE A 90 21.75 5.07 16.21
CA ILE A 90 20.43 5.61 15.86
C ILE A 90 20.12 6.79 16.80
N SER A 91 20.18 8.00 16.25
CA SER A 91 19.97 9.23 17.03
C SER A 91 18.50 9.51 17.34
N VAL A 92 17.58 9.04 16.49
CA VAL A 92 16.14 9.27 16.62
C VAL A 92 15.38 8.00 16.28
N TYR A 93 14.49 7.61 17.18
CA TYR A 93 13.61 6.47 17.01
C TYR A 93 12.16 6.95 16.91
N VAL A 94 11.48 6.54 15.85
CA VAL A 94 10.06 6.87 15.59
C VAL A 94 9.34 5.57 15.27
N ARG A 95 8.28 5.29 16.03
CA ARG A 95 7.38 4.18 15.73
C ARG A 95 6.49 4.57 14.56
N CYS A 96 6.52 3.75 13.51
CA CYS A 96 5.66 3.95 12.34
C CYS A 96 4.21 3.62 12.72
N PRO A 97 3.23 4.46 12.37
CA PRO A 97 1.83 4.10 12.51
C PRO A 97 1.52 2.93 11.58
N ASP A 98 0.63 2.04 12.04
CA ASP A 98 0.03 1.05 11.16
C ASP A 98 -0.80 1.77 10.09
N GLY A 99 -0.92 1.16 8.92
CA GLY A 99 -1.79 1.71 7.88
C GLY A 99 -2.01 0.76 6.72
N ALA A 100 -3.13 0.95 6.05
CA ALA A 100 -3.51 0.17 4.88
C ALA A 100 -2.71 0.63 3.65
N ALA A 101 -2.93 -0.06 2.53
CA ALA A 101 -2.48 0.39 1.23
C ALA A 101 -3.14 1.75 0.89
N PRO A 102 -2.37 2.82 0.62
CA PRO A 102 -2.93 4.15 0.40
C PRO A 102 -3.93 4.23 -0.76
N HIS A 103 -3.64 3.51 -1.86
CA HIS A 103 -4.52 3.46 -3.03
C HIS A 103 -5.86 2.77 -2.71
N ALA A 104 -5.88 1.78 -1.81
CA ALA A 104 -7.11 1.13 -1.38
C ALA A 104 -8.04 2.09 -0.61
N ALA A 105 -7.45 2.83 0.35
CA ALA A 105 -8.18 3.85 1.09
C ALA A 105 -8.68 4.97 0.15
N GLN A 106 -7.86 5.40 -0.82
CA GLN A 106 -8.26 6.38 -1.82
C GLN A 106 -9.36 5.86 -2.74
N GLY A 107 -9.33 4.58 -3.13
CA GLY A 107 -10.37 3.91 -3.90
C GLY A 107 -11.73 3.95 -3.20
N ILE A 108 -11.77 3.69 -1.89
CA ILE A 108 -12.99 3.82 -1.08
C ILE A 108 -13.51 5.27 -1.08
N ARG A 109 -12.63 6.27 -0.91
CA ARG A 109 -13.02 7.69 -0.97
C ARG A 109 -13.57 8.06 -2.34
N CYS A 110 -12.93 7.60 -3.42
CA CYS A 110 -13.38 7.82 -4.78
C CYS A 110 -14.75 7.19 -5.05
N ALA A 111 -14.96 5.93 -4.66
CA ALA A 111 -16.25 5.25 -4.78
C ALA A 111 -17.38 6.03 -4.11
N LEU A 112 -17.13 6.60 -2.93
CA LEU A 112 -18.11 7.44 -2.24
C LEU A 112 -18.36 8.76 -2.97
N ARG A 113 -17.30 9.45 -3.43
CA ARG A 113 -17.38 10.72 -4.14
C ARG A 113 -18.13 10.60 -5.46
N THR A 114 -17.94 9.50 -6.19
CA THR A 114 -18.62 9.22 -7.46
C THR A 114 -20.00 8.60 -7.28
N ARG A 115 -20.43 8.36 -6.03
CA ARG A 115 -21.69 7.67 -5.69
C ARG A 115 -21.79 6.31 -6.37
N ALA A 116 -20.69 5.57 -6.42
CA ALA A 116 -20.69 4.20 -6.92
C ALA A 116 -21.68 3.35 -6.08
N PRO A 117 -22.40 2.41 -6.72
CA PRO A 117 -23.32 1.48 -6.04
C PRO A 117 -22.69 0.76 -4.84
N GLY A 118 -21.39 0.48 -4.93
CA GLY A 118 -20.57 -0.08 -3.88
C GLY A 118 -19.12 -0.25 -4.34
N VAL A 119 -18.31 -0.81 -3.47
CA VAL A 119 -16.90 -1.18 -3.69
C VAL A 119 -16.81 -2.67 -3.93
N ALA A 120 -16.20 -3.06 -5.04
CA ALA A 120 -15.80 -4.44 -5.31
C ALA A 120 -14.36 -4.59 -4.82
N TRP A 121 -14.18 -5.26 -3.68
CA TRP A 121 -12.87 -5.46 -3.07
C TRP A 121 -12.21 -6.72 -3.64
N LEU A 122 -11.12 -6.53 -4.36
CA LEU A 122 -10.35 -7.55 -5.08
C LEU A 122 -9.15 -8.05 -4.28
N GLY A 123 -8.81 -7.34 -3.20
CA GLY A 123 -7.68 -7.63 -2.34
C GLY A 123 -7.77 -9.01 -1.67
N ARG A 124 -6.61 -9.64 -1.50
CA ARG A 124 -6.51 -11.01 -0.93
C ARG A 124 -6.51 -11.04 0.59
N GLY A 125 -6.34 -9.89 1.24
CA GLY A 125 -6.30 -9.77 2.71
C GLY A 125 -7.66 -9.93 3.43
N GLY A 126 -8.74 -10.14 2.68
CA GLY A 126 -10.07 -10.41 3.22
C GLY A 126 -10.66 -9.23 3.99
N GLU A 127 -11.51 -9.51 4.97
CA GLU A 127 -12.22 -8.47 5.74
C GLU A 127 -11.32 -7.59 6.60
N ALA A 128 -10.17 -8.11 7.06
CA ALA A 128 -9.24 -7.36 7.90
C ALA A 128 -8.62 -6.17 7.15
N THR A 129 -8.21 -6.38 5.89
CA THR A 129 -7.64 -5.31 5.08
C THR A 129 -8.70 -4.32 4.60
N VAL A 130 -9.94 -4.79 4.37
CA VAL A 130 -11.10 -3.91 4.16
C VAL A 130 -11.32 -2.98 5.35
N ALA A 131 -11.32 -3.52 6.57
CA ALA A 131 -11.55 -2.73 7.77
C ALA A 131 -10.44 -1.69 7.97
N ALA A 132 -9.18 -2.07 7.76
CA ALA A 132 -8.04 -1.14 7.82
C ALA A 132 -8.17 -0.02 6.78
N ALA A 133 -8.42 -0.37 5.51
CA ALA A 133 -8.56 0.62 4.45
C ALA A 133 -9.78 1.53 4.65
N LEU A 134 -10.89 1.02 5.17
CA LEU A 134 -12.07 1.82 5.49
C LEU A 134 -11.80 2.79 6.64
N SER A 135 -11.14 2.31 7.71
CA SER A 135 -10.78 3.15 8.86
C SER A 135 -9.87 4.30 8.44
N GLU A 136 -8.95 4.04 7.51
CA GLU A 136 -8.07 5.06 6.96
C GLU A 136 -8.79 5.99 5.97
N ALA A 137 -9.66 5.45 5.11
CA ALA A 137 -10.42 6.24 4.15
C ALA A 137 -11.41 7.19 4.82
N LEU A 138 -12.10 6.71 5.86
CA LEU A 138 -13.23 7.37 6.50
C LEU A 138 -13.21 7.11 8.02
N PRO A 139 -12.37 7.83 8.78
CA PRO A 139 -12.25 7.65 10.23
C PRO A 139 -13.59 7.74 10.96
N GLY A 140 -13.79 6.87 11.94
CA GLY A 140 -15.01 6.81 12.76
C GLY A 140 -16.24 6.22 12.06
N ARG A 141 -16.11 5.66 10.85
CA ARG A 141 -17.20 4.92 10.20
C ARG A 141 -17.21 3.47 10.63
N GLY A 142 -18.38 3.00 11.08
CA GLY A 142 -18.59 1.59 11.41
C GLY A 142 -18.70 0.71 10.17
N LEU A 143 -18.30 -0.55 10.34
CA LEU A 143 -18.42 -1.63 9.36
C LEU A 143 -19.31 -2.72 9.96
N MET A 144 -20.39 -3.07 9.26
CA MET A 144 -21.31 -4.15 9.62
C MET A 144 -21.13 -5.30 8.64
N ARG A 145 -20.78 -6.46 9.17
CA ARG A 145 -20.69 -7.69 8.40
C ARG A 145 -22.08 -8.26 8.15
N ILE A 146 -22.29 -8.75 6.94
CA ILE A 146 -23.49 -9.47 6.54
C ILE A 146 -23.09 -10.84 6.03
N ASP A 147 -23.85 -11.86 6.44
CA ASP A 147 -23.71 -13.21 5.93
C ASP A 147 -24.58 -13.40 4.67
N PRO A 148 -23.97 -13.55 3.48
CA PRO A 148 -24.73 -13.73 2.25
C PRO A 148 -25.31 -15.15 2.10
N MET A 149 -24.83 -16.12 2.88
CA MET A 149 -25.33 -17.50 2.88
C MET A 149 -26.59 -17.67 3.75
N GLY A 150 -26.84 -16.72 4.65
CA GLY A 150 -28.03 -16.69 5.48
C GLY A 150 -29.34 -16.49 4.69
N GLY A 151 -30.47 -16.55 5.41
CA GLY A 151 -31.80 -16.31 4.85
C GLY A 151 -31.89 -14.91 4.20
N TYR A 152 -32.49 -14.84 3.01
CA TYR A 152 -32.52 -13.60 2.22
C TYR A 152 -33.23 -12.44 2.95
N ALA A 153 -34.38 -12.72 3.57
CA ALA A 153 -35.11 -11.71 4.36
C ALA A 153 -34.26 -11.14 5.51
N ARG A 154 -33.55 -12.00 6.25
CA ARG A 154 -32.63 -11.58 7.31
C ARG A 154 -31.48 -10.72 6.79
N MET A 155 -31.01 -10.99 5.58
CA MET A 155 -29.98 -10.18 4.93
C MET A 155 -30.50 -8.77 4.63
N VAL A 156 -31.71 -8.66 4.07
CA VAL A 156 -32.35 -7.37 3.78
C VAL A 156 -32.59 -6.59 5.07
N GLU A 157 -33.12 -7.23 6.11
CA GLU A 157 -33.32 -6.65 7.44
C GLU A 157 -32.00 -6.12 8.04
N ALA A 158 -30.90 -6.90 7.94
CA ALA A 158 -29.60 -6.49 8.40
C ALA A 158 -29.07 -5.26 7.63
N ILE A 159 -29.24 -5.22 6.30
CA ILE A 159 -28.83 -4.07 5.47
C ILE A 159 -29.62 -2.80 5.87
N GLN A 160 -30.92 -2.93 6.12
CA GLN A 160 -31.78 -1.84 6.55
C GLN A 160 -31.38 -1.35 7.96
N GLY A 161 -31.12 -2.28 8.89
CA GLY A 161 -30.70 -2.00 10.26
C GLY A 161 -29.29 -1.39 10.39
N ALA A 162 -28.43 -1.53 9.37
CA ALA A 162 -27.07 -1.00 9.39
C ALA A 162 -26.98 0.54 9.48
N GLY A 163 -28.07 1.26 9.22
CA GLY A 163 -28.11 2.73 9.33
C GLY A 163 -27.00 3.41 8.52
N ARG A 164 -26.12 4.17 9.19
CA ARG A 164 -24.98 4.86 8.53
C ARG A 164 -23.72 4.01 8.40
N ALA A 165 -23.69 2.80 8.97
CA ALA A 165 -22.55 1.90 8.84
C ALA A 165 -22.37 1.46 7.38
N TRP A 166 -21.13 1.14 7.03
CA TRP A 166 -20.82 0.43 5.80
C TRP A 166 -21.20 -1.02 5.96
N VAL A 167 -21.72 -1.62 4.89
CA VAL A 167 -22.04 -3.04 4.85
C VAL A 167 -20.89 -3.77 4.16
N VAL A 168 -20.40 -4.87 4.74
CA VAL A 168 -19.41 -5.76 4.11
C VAL A 168 -19.94 -7.19 4.03
N ALA A 169 -19.71 -7.84 2.90
CA ALA A 169 -20.02 -9.27 2.73
C ALA A 169 -18.97 -9.94 1.83
N ALA A 170 -18.58 -11.15 2.20
CA ALA A 170 -17.70 -12.00 1.38
C ALA A 170 -18.52 -12.76 0.33
N ALA A 171 -18.18 -12.62 -0.95
CA ALA A 171 -18.93 -13.19 -2.05
C ALA A 171 -18.01 -13.83 -3.09
N GLU A 172 -17.58 -15.05 -2.79
CA GLU A 172 -16.61 -15.81 -3.60
C GLU A 172 -17.14 -16.21 -5.00
N HIS A 173 -18.46 -16.20 -5.20
CA HIS A 173 -19.11 -16.62 -6.44
C HIS A 173 -20.12 -15.60 -6.96
N ALA A 174 -20.28 -15.55 -8.28
CA ALA A 174 -21.17 -14.61 -8.98
C ALA A 174 -22.63 -14.66 -8.51
N THR A 175 -23.11 -15.83 -8.06
CA THR A 175 -24.46 -15.98 -7.51
C THR A 175 -24.63 -15.24 -6.19
N LEU A 176 -23.64 -15.29 -5.31
CA LEU A 176 -23.66 -14.54 -4.05
C LEU A 176 -23.52 -13.03 -4.30
N GLN A 177 -22.67 -12.64 -5.26
CA GLN A 177 -22.53 -11.24 -5.67
C GLN A 177 -23.86 -10.66 -6.19
N ARG A 178 -24.58 -11.41 -7.03
CA ARG A 178 -25.93 -11.03 -7.50
C ARG A 178 -26.95 -10.96 -6.36
N ARG A 179 -26.94 -11.96 -5.46
CA ARG A 179 -27.81 -12.00 -4.28
C ARG A 179 -27.64 -10.77 -3.39
N ILE A 180 -26.39 -10.40 -3.08
CA ILE A 180 -26.08 -9.19 -2.29
C ILE A 180 -26.56 -7.94 -3.02
N ARG A 181 -26.33 -7.85 -4.34
CA ARG A 181 -26.78 -6.70 -5.14
C ARG A 181 -28.30 -6.54 -5.08
N TRP A 182 -29.07 -7.63 -5.15
CA TRP A 182 -30.53 -7.57 -5.00
C TRP A 182 -30.95 -7.16 -3.59
N ALA A 183 -30.32 -7.74 -2.56
CA ALA A 183 -30.63 -7.39 -1.17
C ALA A 183 -30.36 -5.90 -0.88
N LEU A 184 -29.27 -5.34 -1.42
CA LEU A 184 -28.96 -3.91 -1.32
C LEU A 184 -30.00 -3.04 -2.03
N ALA A 185 -30.44 -3.44 -3.22
CA ALA A 185 -31.45 -2.72 -3.99
C ALA A 185 -32.81 -2.73 -3.27
N GLU A 186 -33.22 -3.88 -2.74
CA GLU A 186 -34.46 -4.05 -1.96
C GLU A 186 -34.44 -3.23 -0.67
N ALA A 187 -33.28 -3.20 0.02
CA ALA A 187 -33.05 -2.34 1.17
C ALA A 187 -32.87 -0.85 0.81
N ARG A 188 -32.99 -0.48 -0.48
CA ARG A 188 -32.80 0.89 -1.00
C ARG A 188 -31.44 1.51 -0.62
N ARG A 189 -30.41 0.67 -0.49
CA ARG A 189 -29.03 1.10 -0.20
C ARG A 189 -28.25 1.22 -1.51
N GLY A 190 -28.10 2.45 -2.00
CA GLY A 190 -27.38 2.74 -3.25
C GLY A 190 -25.89 3.05 -3.12
N THR A 191 -25.33 3.08 -1.91
CA THR A 191 -23.89 3.31 -1.64
C THR A 191 -23.49 2.63 -0.32
N ARG A 192 -22.21 2.73 0.07
CA ARG A 192 -21.68 2.25 1.38
C ARG A 192 -21.82 0.75 1.56
N ALA A 193 -21.53 0.00 0.50
CA ALA A 193 -21.42 -1.44 0.51
C ALA A 193 -20.04 -1.83 -0.03
N ILE A 194 -19.42 -2.84 0.58
CA ILE A 194 -18.18 -3.46 0.14
C ILE A 194 -18.47 -4.94 -0.06
N VAL A 195 -18.20 -5.46 -1.25
CA VAL A 195 -18.26 -6.89 -1.51
C VAL A 195 -16.84 -7.40 -1.68
N VAL A 196 -16.43 -8.29 -0.78
CA VAL A 196 -15.13 -8.96 -0.84
C VAL A 196 -15.23 -10.09 -1.82
N ALA A 197 -14.70 -9.86 -3.01
CA ALA A 197 -14.70 -10.77 -4.15
C ALA A 197 -13.27 -10.88 -4.66
N PRO A 198 -12.36 -11.55 -3.90
CA PRO A 198 -11.00 -11.74 -4.34
C PRO A 198 -11.07 -12.40 -5.72
N GLY A 199 -10.44 -11.76 -6.71
CA GLY A 199 -10.63 -12.10 -8.12
C GLY A 199 -10.59 -13.62 -8.31
N VAL A 200 -11.66 -14.18 -8.89
CA VAL A 200 -11.77 -15.61 -9.13
C VAL A 200 -10.56 -16.01 -9.95
N ALA A 201 -9.69 -16.87 -9.41
CA ALA A 201 -8.68 -17.54 -10.21
C ALA A 201 -9.45 -18.34 -11.27
N SER A 202 -9.49 -17.83 -12.50
CA SER A 202 -10.01 -18.62 -13.61
C SER A 202 -9.08 -19.83 -13.77
N PRO A 203 -9.61 -21.05 -13.95
CA PRO A 203 -8.80 -22.21 -14.31
C PRO A 203 -8.02 -22.03 -15.63
N VAL A 204 -8.25 -20.93 -16.35
CA VAL A 204 -7.57 -20.55 -17.61
C VAL A 204 -6.57 -19.39 -17.42
N GLY A 205 -6.20 -19.03 -16.17
CA GLY A 205 -5.17 -18.01 -15.90
C GLY A 205 -5.56 -16.56 -16.22
N LEU A 206 -6.77 -16.31 -16.73
CA LEU A 206 -7.31 -14.97 -16.95
C LEU A 206 -7.98 -14.45 -15.67
N ARG A 207 -7.63 -13.25 -15.19
CA ARG A 207 -8.40 -12.57 -14.13
C ARG A 207 -9.81 -12.36 -14.67
N CYS A 208 -10.80 -13.07 -14.14
CA CYS A 208 -12.20 -12.78 -14.48
C CYS A 208 -12.52 -11.36 -13.99
N PRO A 209 -13.10 -10.47 -14.81
CA PRO A 209 -13.61 -9.21 -14.30
C PRO A 209 -14.61 -9.53 -13.17
N PRO A 210 -14.60 -8.77 -12.04
CA PRO A 210 -15.53 -9.04 -10.96
C PRO A 210 -16.97 -8.99 -11.48
N ALA A 211 -17.82 -9.93 -11.03
CA ALA A 211 -19.22 -10.02 -11.45
C ALA A 211 -20.12 -8.95 -10.78
N LEU A 212 -19.58 -7.74 -10.65
CA LEU A 212 -20.24 -6.53 -10.14
C LEU A 212 -20.05 -5.35 -11.11
N PRO A 213 -20.63 -5.39 -12.34
CA PRO A 213 -20.56 -4.27 -13.26
C PRO A 213 -21.09 -2.98 -12.63
N GLY A 214 -20.34 -1.89 -12.82
CA GLY A 214 -20.66 -0.56 -12.29
C GLY A 214 -20.23 -0.32 -10.84
N TRP A 215 -19.71 -1.32 -10.14
CA TRP A 215 -19.10 -1.13 -8.82
C TRP A 215 -17.66 -0.64 -8.96
N TRP A 216 -17.19 0.11 -7.96
CA TRP A 216 -15.83 0.65 -7.97
C TRP A 216 -14.83 -0.43 -7.57
N PRO A 217 -13.89 -0.84 -8.45
CA PRO A 217 -12.89 -1.83 -8.11
C PRO A 217 -11.87 -1.24 -7.15
N VAL A 218 -11.52 -1.99 -6.11
CA VAL A 218 -10.46 -1.64 -5.16
C VAL A 218 -9.62 -2.87 -4.87
N ASP A 219 -8.31 -2.75 -5.03
CA ASP A 219 -7.32 -3.74 -4.61
C ASP A 219 -6.45 -3.13 -3.49
N ASP A 220 -5.79 -3.98 -2.71
CA ASP A 220 -4.82 -3.63 -1.67
C ASP A 220 -3.41 -4.18 -1.95
N ALA A 221 -3.21 -4.79 -3.13
CA ALA A 221 -1.94 -5.34 -3.55
C ALA A 221 -0.85 -4.26 -3.63
N MET A 222 0.30 -4.55 -3.00
CA MET A 222 1.52 -3.74 -3.09
C MET A 222 2.66 -4.62 -3.60
N LEU A 223 3.44 -4.09 -4.55
CA LEU A 223 4.68 -4.72 -4.98
C LEU A 223 5.72 -4.68 -3.85
N PRO A 224 6.56 -5.72 -3.71
CA PRO A 224 7.79 -5.60 -2.94
C PRO A 224 8.62 -4.43 -3.47
N LEU A 225 9.15 -3.59 -2.56
CA LEU A 225 9.92 -2.40 -2.95
C LEU A 225 11.08 -2.72 -3.90
N ALA A 226 11.77 -3.84 -3.68
CA ALA A 226 12.87 -4.28 -4.56
C ALA A 226 12.40 -4.54 -6.00
N GLU A 227 11.20 -5.09 -6.18
CA GLU A 227 10.62 -5.35 -7.50
C GLU A 227 10.16 -4.06 -8.16
N ALA A 228 9.45 -3.21 -7.44
CA ALA A 228 8.99 -1.91 -7.95
C ALA A 228 10.17 -1.00 -8.35
N ARG A 229 11.22 -0.95 -7.52
CA ARG A 229 12.44 -0.20 -7.82
C ARG A 229 13.12 -0.75 -9.08
N ARG A 230 13.26 -2.07 -9.19
CA ARG A 230 13.88 -2.69 -10.38
C ARG A 230 13.09 -2.36 -11.65
N ALA A 231 11.76 -2.52 -11.62
CA ALA A 231 10.91 -2.23 -12.77
C ALA A 231 11.09 -0.79 -13.30
N LEU A 232 11.26 0.19 -12.40
CA LEU A 232 11.50 1.58 -12.79
C LEU A 232 12.97 1.84 -13.19
N ALA A 233 13.93 1.18 -12.55
CA ALA A 233 15.34 1.28 -12.91
C ALA A 233 15.62 0.72 -14.32
N ASP A 234 14.97 -0.40 -14.68
CA ASP A 234 15.14 -1.07 -15.97
C ASP A 234 14.70 -0.20 -17.17
N VAL A 235 13.80 0.76 -16.93
CA VAL A 235 13.37 1.75 -17.93
C VAL A 235 14.12 3.08 -17.84
N GLY A 236 15.16 3.17 -17.01
CA GLY A 236 16.06 4.32 -16.93
C GLY A 236 15.64 5.42 -15.95
N ALA A 237 14.75 5.14 -14.98
CA ALA A 237 14.43 6.10 -13.93
C ALA A 237 15.69 6.49 -13.12
N ALA A 238 15.85 7.78 -12.84
CA ALA A 238 16.97 8.31 -12.07
C ALA A 238 16.81 8.04 -10.55
N SER A 239 15.59 8.16 -10.03
CA SER A 239 15.27 7.88 -8.61
C SER A 239 14.14 6.85 -8.48
N PRO A 240 14.40 5.58 -8.87
CA PRO A 240 13.36 4.56 -8.96
C PRO A 240 12.73 4.21 -7.61
N GLY A 241 13.47 4.32 -6.51
CA GLY A 241 12.96 4.04 -5.17
C GLY A 241 11.97 5.11 -4.70
N ARG A 242 12.29 6.38 -4.93
CA ARG A 242 11.42 7.52 -4.68
C ARG A 242 10.11 7.38 -5.45
N LEU A 243 10.18 7.13 -6.75
CA LEU A 243 8.98 6.98 -7.58
C LEU A 243 8.13 5.79 -7.13
N ALA A 244 8.74 4.64 -6.85
CA ALA A 244 8.03 3.46 -6.34
C ALA A 244 7.31 3.76 -5.01
N ALA A 245 7.98 4.46 -4.09
CA ALA A 245 7.40 4.86 -2.82
C ALA A 245 6.22 5.83 -2.99
N LEU A 246 6.38 6.87 -3.83
CA LEU A 246 5.35 7.86 -4.09
C LEU A 246 4.12 7.26 -4.78
N ALA A 247 4.32 6.29 -5.67
CA ALA A 247 3.28 5.47 -6.27
C ALA A 247 2.57 4.52 -5.28
N GLY A 248 2.96 4.54 -3.99
CA GLY A 248 2.37 3.69 -2.96
C GLY A 248 2.60 2.20 -3.20
N LEU A 249 3.62 1.85 -4.00
CA LEU A 249 3.92 0.48 -4.43
C LEU A 249 2.75 -0.22 -5.15
N GLU A 250 1.78 0.53 -5.67
CA GLU A 250 0.65 -0.02 -6.41
C GLU A 250 1.13 -0.59 -7.76
N PRO A 251 0.83 -1.86 -8.10
CA PRO A 251 1.29 -2.50 -9.33
C PRO A 251 0.98 -1.68 -10.59
N ASP A 252 -0.29 -1.26 -10.75
CA ASP A 252 -0.75 -0.54 -11.94
C ASP A 252 -0.12 0.85 -12.04
N ALA A 253 0.08 1.53 -10.91
CA ALA A 253 0.74 2.83 -10.87
C ALA A 253 2.22 2.73 -11.23
N VAL A 254 2.92 1.71 -10.72
CA VAL A 254 4.34 1.45 -11.06
C VAL A 254 4.48 1.09 -12.54
N GLU A 255 3.58 0.27 -13.08
CA GLU A 255 3.57 -0.05 -14.51
C GLU A 255 3.31 1.19 -15.38
N LEU A 256 2.34 2.03 -14.99
CA LEU A 256 2.06 3.28 -15.70
C LEU A 256 3.28 4.21 -15.69
N LEU A 257 3.93 4.39 -14.54
CA LEU A 257 5.16 5.18 -14.43
C LEU A 257 6.26 4.63 -15.31
N ALA A 258 6.47 3.32 -15.32
CA ALA A 258 7.47 2.70 -16.17
C ALA A 258 7.22 3.00 -17.67
N ARG A 259 5.96 2.93 -18.11
CA ARG A 259 5.56 3.27 -19.50
C ARG A 259 5.75 4.75 -19.82
N LEU A 260 5.50 5.65 -18.87
CA LEU A 260 5.68 7.10 -19.05
C LEU A 260 7.17 7.44 -19.17
N ILE A 261 8.01 6.89 -18.29
CA ILE A 261 9.47 7.09 -18.33
C ILE A 261 10.07 6.53 -19.62
N ALA A 262 9.64 5.34 -20.05
CA ALA A 262 10.08 4.75 -21.32
C ALA A 262 9.71 5.61 -22.55
N ARG A 263 8.73 6.51 -22.44
CA ARG A 263 8.34 7.49 -23.47
C ARG A 263 9.11 8.81 -23.38
N GLY A 264 9.98 8.97 -22.39
CA GLY A 264 10.78 10.18 -22.19
C GLY A 264 10.08 11.27 -21.36
N GLU A 265 9.03 10.92 -20.61
CA GLU A 265 8.40 11.88 -19.68
C GLU A 265 9.38 12.30 -18.57
N ASP A 266 9.33 13.58 -18.19
CA ASP A 266 10.23 14.15 -17.20
C ASP A 266 9.95 13.60 -15.79
N GLU A 267 10.96 13.04 -15.14
CA GLU A 267 10.84 12.47 -13.80
C GLU A 267 10.49 13.54 -12.74
N GLY A 268 10.95 14.78 -12.91
CA GLY A 268 10.62 15.88 -12.01
C GLY A 268 9.12 16.20 -12.04
N ALA A 269 8.53 16.25 -13.23
CA ALA A 269 7.10 16.42 -13.42
C ALA A 269 6.29 15.26 -12.80
N LEU A 270 6.70 14.02 -13.05
CA LEU A 270 6.06 12.84 -12.45
C LEU A 270 6.13 12.86 -10.92
N THR A 271 7.29 13.24 -10.36
CA THR A 271 7.48 13.38 -8.92
C THR A 271 6.53 14.43 -8.34
N SER A 272 6.40 15.59 -9.00
CA SER A 272 5.51 16.68 -8.58
C SER A 272 4.03 16.27 -8.57
N ILE A 273 3.60 15.44 -9.53
CA ILE A 273 2.22 14.93 -9.59
C ILE A 273 1.91 13.98 -8.43
N LEU A 274 2.91 13.22 -7.96
CA LEU A 274 2.73 12.18 -6.94
C LEU A 274 2.97 12.67 -5.50
N ALA A 275 3.69 13.79 -5.34
CA ALA A 275 4.08 14.38 -4.06
C ALA A 275 2.92 15.19 -3.45
#